data_AF-A0A369VR34-F1
#
_entry.id   AF-A0A369VR34-F1
#
_cell.length_a   1.000
_cell.length_b   1.000
_cell.length_c   1.000
_cell.angle_alpha   90.00
_cell.angle_beta   90.00
_cell.angle_gamma   90.00
#
_symmetry.space_group_name_H-M   'P 1'
#
loop_
_entity.id
_entity.type
_entity.pdbx_description
1 polymer ?
#
loop_
_entity_poly.entity_id
_entity_poly.type
_entity_poly.pdbx_seq_one_letter_code
_entity_poly.pdbx_strand_id
1 'polypeptide(L)'
;MAKFDVYRTPDGWLALDCQADTLNFLTTRLAVPLVPKGDAPQPVDRLNPMFVVDGEAVMMVTQFAAALPNTELRHLVTSLATHEYEIGSALDMLISGF
;
A
#
# COMPACT_ATOMS: atom_id res chain seq x y z
N MET A 1 3.16 -3.99 -13.15
CA MET A 1 3.04 -3.48 -11.78
C MET A 1 4.06 -4.24 -10.96
N ALA A 2 5.01 -3.49 -10.40
CA ALA A 2 6.04 -4.03 -9.53
C ALA A 2 5.55 -3.97 -8.08
N LYS A 3 6.01 -4.90 -7.25
CA LYS A 3 5.81 -4.87 -5.81
C LYS A 3 6.26 -3.51 -5.26
N PHE A 4 5.42 -2.92 -4.42
CA PHE A 4 5.57 -1.61 -3.78
C PHE A 4 5.43 -0.38 -4.68
N ASP A 5 4.93 -0.55 -5.91
CA ASP A 5 4.42 0.58 -6.67
C ASP A 5 3.16 1.16 -6.00
N VAL A 6 3.05 2.49 -6.02
CA VAL A 6 1.87 3.23 -5.59
C VAL A 6 1.09 3.68 -6.81
N TYR A 7 -0.20 3.36 -6.84
CA TYR A 7 -1.12 3.76 -7.90
C TYR A 7 -2.21 4.69 -7.37
N ARG A 8 -2.69 5.59 -8.21
CA ARG A 8 -3.94 6.31 -7.98
C ARG A 8 -5.08 5.57 -8.67
N THR A 9 -6.13 5.25 -7.90
CA THR A 9 -7.31 4.54 -8.40
C THR A 9 -8.27 5.49 -9.11
N PRO A 10 -9.26 4.98 -9.87
CA PRO A 10 -10.27 5.83 -10.52
C PRO A 10 -11.05 6.72 -9.56
N ASP A 11 -11.26 6.26 -8.33
CA ASP A 11 -11.96 7.00 -7.27
C ASP A 11 -11.04 7.96 -6.51
N GLY A 12 -9.76 8.06 -6.91
CA GLY A 12 -8.82 9.09 -6.47
C GLY A 12 -7.94 8.73 -5.28
N TRP A 13 -8.19 7.62 -4.60
CA TRP A 13 -7.37 7.15 -3.46
C TRP A 13 -6.08 6.48 -3.94
N LEU A 14 -5.11 6.37 -3.04
CA LEU A 14 -3.79 5.79 -3.31
C LEU A 14 -3.74 4.32 -2.87
N ALA A 15 -3.31 3.44 -3.75
CA ALA A 15 -3.18 2.01 -3.52
C ALA A 15 -1.70 1.60 -3.64
N LEU A 16 -1.14 1.02 -2.58
CA LEU A 16 0.18 0.41 -2.57
C LEU A 16 0.07 -1.07 -2.97
N ASP A 17 0.70 -1.48 -4.09
CA ASP A 17 0.80 -2.91 -4.46
C ASP A 17 1.75 -3.62 -3.48
N CYS A 18 1.23 -4.60 -2.72
CA CYS A 18 2.02 -5.39 -1.77
C CYS A 18 2.26 -6.83 -2.28
N GLN A 19 1.82 -7.16 -3.49
CA GLN A 19 1.91 -8.50 -4.04
C GLN A 19 3.29 -8.79 -4.64
N ALA A 20 3.81 -9.99 -4.38
CA ALA A 20 5.09 -10.43 -4.93
C ALA A 20 5.07 -10.45 -6.47
N ASP A 21 6.17 -10.02 -7.10
CA ASP A 21 6.31 -9.96 -8.56
C ASP A 21 6.19 -11.33 -9.25
N THR A 22 6.52 -12.41 -8.55
CA THR A 22 6.35 -13.80 -9.02
C THR A 22 4.88 -14.16 -9.26
N LEU A 23 3.95 -13.40 -8.67
CA LEU A 23 2.50 -13.57 -8.83
C LEU A 23 1.91 -12.56 -9.84
N ASN A 24 2.73 -11.99 -10.74
CA ASN A 24 2.27 -10.97 -11.68
C ASN A 24 1.25 -11.46 -12.72
N PHE A 25 1.09 -12.77 -12.89
CA PHE A 25 0.16 -13.41 -13.82
C PHE A 25 -1.30 -13.34 -13.34
N LEU A 26 -1.54 -12.97 -12.07
CA LEU A 26 -2.88 -12.79 -11.53
C LEU A 26 -3.53 -11.51 -12.06
N THR A 27 -4.86 -11.51 -12.17
CA THR A 27 -5.67 -10.37 -12.61
C THR A 27 -5.99 -9.38 -11.48
N THR A 28 -5.57 -9.70 -10.26
CA THR A 28 -5.71 -8.86 -9.07
C THR A 28 -4.37 -8.70 -8.37
N ARG A 29 -4.29 -7.67 -7.51
CA ARG A 29 -3.18 -7.41 -6.59
C ARG A 29 -3.69 -7.29 -5.16
N LEU A 30 -2.97 -7.90 -4.22
CA LEU A 30 -3.07 -7.53 -2.82
C LEU A 30 -2.51 -6.11 -2.67
N ALA A 31 -3.37 -5.16 -2.34
CA ALA A 31 -2.99 -3.77 -2.18
C ALA A 31 -3.45 -3.22 -0.83
N VAL A 32 -2.74 -2.20 -0.35
CA VAL A 32 -3.04 -1.51 0.90
C VAL A 32 -3.33 -0.03 0.60
N PRO A 33 -4.41 0.56 1.14
CA PRO A 33 -4.66 1.98 0.93
C PRO A 33 -3.64 2.85 1.67
N LEU A 34 -3.18 3.90 0.99
CA LEU A 34 -2.43 5.00 1.57
C LEU A 34 -3.38 6.18 1.80
N VAL A 35 -3.58 6.57 3.06
CA VAL A 35 -4.55 7.59 3.45
C VAL A 35 -3.82 8.85 3.93
N PRO A 36 -4.17 10.06 3.46
CA PRO A 36 -3.63 11.31 3.97
C PRO A 36 -3.65 11.36 5.49
N LYS A 37 -2.57 11.88 6.11
CA LYS A 37 -2.45 11.94 7.59
C LYS A 37 -3.66 12.60 8.27
N GLY A 38 -4.29 13.58 7.63
CA GLY A 38 -5.46 14.29 8.17
C GLY A 38 -6.74 13.44 8.23
N ASP A 39 -6.85 12.43 7.36
CA ASP A 39 -8.03 11.57 7.21
C ASP A 39 -7.80 10.15 7.75
N ALA A 40 -6.57 9.84 8.14
CA ALA A 40 -6.16 8.52 8.60
C ALA A 40 -6.75 8.20 10.00
N PRO A 41 -7.05 6.92 10.28
CA PRO A 41 -7.45 6.50 11.61
C PRO A 41 -6.31 6.68 12.63
N GLN A 42 -6.62 6.48 13.92
CA GLN A 42 -5.59 6.48 14.96
C GLN A 42 -4.50 5.44 14.61
N PRO A 43 -3.23 5.84 14.53
CA PRO A 43 -2.16 4.93 14.16
C PRO A 43 -1.95 3.86 15.23
N VAL A 44 -1.70 2.64 14.78
CA VAL A 44 -1.20 1.54 15.60
C VAL A 44 0.27 1.37 15.24
N ASP A 45 1.13 1.42 16.26
CA ASP A 45 2.57 1.32 16.06
C ASP A 45 2.93 0.03 15.32
N ARG A 46 3.93 0.11 14.42
CA ARG A 46 4.37 -0.96 13.49
C ARG A 46 3.35 -1.43 12.46
N LEU A 47 2.05 -1.33 12.72
CA LEU A 47 0.99 -1.69 11.78
C LEU A 47 0.77 -0.61 10.72
N ASN A 48 0.90 0.67 11.09
CA ASN A 48 0.55 1.80 10.21
C ASN A 48 1.75 2.73 9.93
N PRO A 49 2.74 2.32 9.13
CA PRO A 49 3.86 3.16 8.77
C PRO A 49 3.41 4.40 7.96
N MET A 50 4.21 5.46 8.04
CA MET A 50 3.97 6.74 7.39
C MET A 50 4.98 6.96 6.27
N PHE A 51 4.52 7.44 5.11
CA PHE A 51 5.35 7.73 3.94
C PHE A 51 5.10 9.14 3.44
N VAL A 52 5.98 9.60 2.54
CA VAL A 52 5.76 10.82 1.75
C VAL A 52 5.58 10.43 0.29
N VAL A 53 4.41 10.73 -0.26
CA VAL A 53 4.05 10.48 -1.67
C VAL A 53 3.59 11.81 -2.27
N ASP A 54 4.17 12.24 -3.38
CA ASP A 54 3.90 13.55 -4.00
C ASP A 54 4.03 14.77 -3.05
N GLY A 55 4.91 14.67 -2.05
CA GLY A 55 5.09 15.71 -1.02
C GLY A 55 4.03 15.71 0.08
N GLU A 56 3.09 14.77 0.05
CA GLU A 56 2.04 14.61 1.06
C GLU A 56 2.36 13.45 2.02
N ALA A 57 2.15 13.67 3.31
CA ALA A 57 2.32 12.63 4.33
C ALA A 57 1.10 11.71 4.32
N VAL A 58 1.31 10.44 3.99
CA VAL A 58 0.27 9.40 3.91
C VAL A 58 0.57 8.25 4.86
N MET A 59 -0.47 7.64 5.40
CA MET A 59 -0.42 6.47 6.27
C MET A 59 -0.78 5.23 5.47
N MET A 60 0.04 4.19 5.56
CA MET A 60 -0.38 2.85 5.13
C MET A 60 -1.35 2.29 6.16
N VAL A 61 -2.61 2.12 5.77
CA VAL A 61 -3.65 1.59 6.65
C VAL A 61 -3.75 0.08 6.43
N THR A 62 -2.75 -0.64 6.95
CA THR A 62 -2.47 -2.04 6.62
C THR A 62 -3.67 -2.97 6.85
N GLN A 63 -4.44 -2.74 7.91
CA GLN A 63 -5.64 -3.53 8.22
C GLN A 63 -6.78 -3.39 7.19
N PHE A 64 -6.67 -2.46 6.23
CA PHE A 64 -7.59 -2.33 5.09
C PHE A 64 -7.03 -2.97 3.81
N ALA A 65 -6.03 -3.85 3.92
CA ALA A 65 -5.53 -4.63 2.79
C ALA A 65 -6.67 -5.36 2.07
N ALA A 66 -6.70 -5.26 0.74
CA ALA A 66 -7.73 -5.86 -0.09
C ALA A 66 -7.16 -6.34 -1.43
N ALA A 67 -7.89 -7.24 -2.10
CA ALA A 67 -7.59 -7.61 -3.47
C ALA A 67 -8.22 -6.58 -4.43
N LEU A 68 -7.39 -5.91 -5.24
CA LEU A 68 -7.83 -4.97 -6.25
C LEU A 68 -7.65 -5.54 -7.66
N PRO A 69 -8.64 -5.39 -8.55
CA PRO A 69 -8.45 -5.68 -9.97
C PRO A 69 -7.33 -4.83 -10.58
N ASN A 70 -6.54 -5.41 -11.49
CA ASN A 70 -5.51 -4.66 -12.23
C ASN A 70 -6.10 -3.46 -12.99
N THR A 71 -7.39 -3.50 -13.31
CA THR A 71 -8.12 -2.40 -13.95
C THR A 71 -8.32 -1.17 -13.07
N GLU A 72 -8.09 -1.26 -11.76
CA GLU A 72 -8.11 -0.10 -10.85
C GLU A 72 -6.72 0.51 -10.65
N LEU A 73 -5.65 -0.26 -10.90
CA LEU A 73 -4.26 0.16 -10.71
C LEU A 73 -3.66 0.75 -12.00
N ARG A 74 -4.19 1.91 -12.44
CA ARG A 74 -3.87 2.48 -13.77
C ARG A 74 -2.81 3.57 -13.76
N HIS A 75 -2.79 4.41 -12.73
CA HIS A 75 -1.96 5.60 -12.69
C HIS A 75 -0.82 5.41 -11.69
N LEU A 76 0.33 4.96 -12.17
CA LEU A 76 1.54 4.88 -11.35
C LEU A 76 1.91 6.28 -10.85
N VAL A 77 2.05 6.43 -9.54
CA VAL A 77 2.42 7.67 -8.86
C VAL A 77 3.91 7.66 -8.53
N THR A 78 4.35 6.64 -7.79
CA THR A 78 5.75 6.46 -7.37
C THR A 78 5.99 5.00 -6.97
N SER A 79 7.21 4.68 -6.55
CA SER A 79 7.54 3.40 -5.92
C SER A 79 8.04 3.63 -4.50
N LEU A 80 7.56 2.81 -3.56
CA LEU A 80 8.02 2.75 -2.17
C LEU A 80 8.95 1.56 -1.92
N ALA A 81 9.55 0.98 -2.95
CA ALA A 81 10.44 -0.19 -2.82
C ALA A 81 11.61 0.03 -1.84
N THR A 82 12.08 1.26 -1.68
CA THR A 82 13.12 1.61 -0.68
C THR A 82 12.65 1.43 0.78
N HIS A 83 11.34 1.36 1.01
CA HIS A 83 10.70 1.15 2.31
C HIS A 83 10.22 -0.31 2.48
N GLU A 84 10.77 -1.25 1.71
CA GLU A 84 10.38 -2.67 1.75
C GLU A 84 10.34 -3.25 3.17
N TYR A 85 11.31 -2.92 4.01
CA TYR A 85 11.36 -3.40 5.39
C TYR A 85 10.19 -2.89 6.25
N GLU A 86 9.83 -1.61 6.12
CA GLU A 86 8.72 -1.02 6.87
C GLU A 86 7.37 -1.58 6.42
N ILE A 87 7.16 -1.69 5.10
CA ILE A 87 5.95 -2.26 4.51
C ILE A 87 5.82 -3.75 4.88
N GLY A 88 6.92 -4.50 4.79
CA GLY A 88 6.96 -5.92 5.14
C GLY A 88 6.66 -6.16 6.61
N SER A 89 7.25 -5.36 7.52
CA SER A 89 6.95 -5.47 8.96
C SER A 89 5.50 -5.13 9.28
N ALA A 90 4.88 -4.19 8.58
CA ALA A 90 3.48 -3.87 8.78
C ALA A 90 2.54 -5.01 8.35
N LEU A 91 2.82 -5.63 7.20
CA LEU A 91 2.09 -6.81 6.73
C LEU A 91 2.29 -8.02 7.67
N ASP A 92 3.51 -8.24 8.16
CA ASP A 92 3.78 -9.31 9.13
C ASP A 92 3.09 -9.06 10.47
N MET A 93 3.05 -7.81 10.94
CA MET A 93 2.27 -7.44 12.12
C MET A 93 0.77 -7.74 11.94
N LEU A 94 0.20 -7.49 10.76
CA LEU A 94 -1.21 -7.81 10.47
C LEU A 94 -1.48 -9.32 10.44
N ILE A 95 -0.58 -10.10 9.84
CA ILE A 95 -0.80 -11.53 9.56
C ILE A 95 -0.36 -12.41 10.73
N SER A 96 0.82 -12.12 11.28
CA SER A 96 1.53 -12.96 12.24
C SER A 96 1.59 -12.33 13.64
N GLY A 97 1.44 -11.00 13.74
CA GLY A 97 1.46 -10.27 15.03
C GLY A 97 2.84 -9.95 15.59
N PHE A 98 3.90 -10.01 14.76
CA PHE A 98 5.29 -9.87 15.19
C PHE A 98 5.96 -8.57 14.79
#